data_AF-A0A8T3MVT7-F1
#
_entry.id   AF-A0A8T3MVT7-F1
#
_cell.length_a   1.000
_cell.length_b   1.000
_cell.length_c   1.000
_cell.angle_alpha   90.00
_cell.angle_beta   90.00
_cell.angle_gamma   90.00
#
_symmetry.space_group_name_H-M   'P 1'
#
loop_
_entity.id
_entity.type
_entity.pdbx_description
1 polymer ?
#
loop_
_entity_poly.entity_id
_entity_poly.type
_entity_poly.pdbx_seq_one_letter_code
_entity_poly.pdbx_strand_id
1 'polypeptide(L)'
;MTAPNEAVRAEPATIGTGRSRDPLGLEIRLLGSLLGQVIAEQAGRDLLDLVERVRRTTIRLRRGDDPSLRAGLVGELAALDPDRAEVIVRAFSLYFRLVNLAEERELVRECHRSAR
;
A
#
# COMPACT_ATOMS: atom_id res chain seq x y z
N MET A 1 -0.78 13.99 23.24
CA MET A 1 -1.71 14.41 22.17
C MET A 1 -1.42 13.56 20.94
N THR A 2 -2.09 12.42 20.81
CA THR A 2 -1.89 11.49 19.68
C THR A 2 -2.40 12.15 18.41
N ALA A 3 -1.53 12.31 17.41
CA ALA A 3 -1.91 12.82 16.10
C ALA A 3 -3.09 12.00 15.54
N PRO A 4 -4.04 12.62 14.83
CA PRO A 4 -5.19 11.91 14.28
C PRO A 4 -4.73 10.75 13.39
N ASN A 5 -5.42 9.62 13.54
CA ASN A 5 -5.12 8.32 12.93
C ASN A 5 -5.00 8.43 11.39
N GLU A 6 -3.85 8.06 10.79
CA GLU A 6 -3.65 8.18 9.32
C GLU A 6 -4.70 7.40 8.49
N ALA A 7 -5.21 6.28 9.00
CA ALA A 7 -6.32 5.55 8.39
C ALA A 7 -7.64 6.29 8.49
N VAL A 8 -7.92 7.03 9.56
CA VAL A 8 -9.12 7.90 9.63
C VAL A 8 -9.04 9.02 8.59
N ARG A 9 -7.83 9.42 8.18
CA ARG A 9 -7.62 10.36 7.07
C ARG A 9 -7.76 9.72 5.68
N ALA A 10 -7.57 8.41 5.59
CA ALA A 10 -7.74 7.60 4.38
C ALA A 10 -9.12 6.94 4.28
N GLU A 11 -9.89 6.95 5.37
CA GLU A 11 -11.28 6.54 5.39
C GLU A 11 -12.07 7.41 4.40
N PRO A 12 -12.77 6.80 3.44
CA PRO A 12 -13.65 7.56 2.58
C PRO A 12 -14.68 8.26 3.47
N ALA A 13 -14.91 9.55 3.24
CA ALA A 13 -15.84 10.39 4.02
C ALA A 13 -17.30 9.89 4.00
N THR A 14 -17.59 8.79 3.30
CA THR A 14 -18.90 8.18 3.18
C THR A 14 -18.75 6.66 3.29
N ILE A 15 -19.54 6.03 4.17
CA ILE A 15 -19.75 4.58 4.15
C ILE A 15 -20.43 4.24 2.81
N GLY A 16 -19.66 3.68 1.88
CA GLY A 16 -20.12 3.26 0.56
C GLY A 16 -19.38 3.97 -0.57
N THR A 17 -18.64 3.19 -1.36
CA THR A 17 -18.05 3.59 -2.65
C THR A 17 -19.09 3.86 -3.75
N GLY A 18 -20.39 3.75 -3.44
CA GLY A 18 -21.50 3.74 -4.41
C GLY A 18 -21.70 5.02 -5.24
N ARG A 19 -20.87 6.06 -5.05
CA ARG A 19 -20.87 7.28 -5.86
C ARG A 19 -19.47 7.79 -6.25
N SER A 20 -18.41 7.03 -5.98
CA SER A 20 -17.05 7.40 -6.40
C SER A 20 -16.85 7.10 -7.89
N ARG A 21 -16.13 7.98 -8.61
CA ARG A 21 -15.64 7.67 -9.97
C ARG A 21 -14.61 6.54 -9.97
N ASP A 22 -13.98 6.27 -8.83
CA ASP A 22 -12.98 5.22 -8.63
C ASP A 22 -13.21 4.52 -7.26
N PRO A 23 -14.21 3.63 -7.15
CA PRO A 23 -14.49 2.82 -5.96
C PRO A 23 -13.29 2.00 -5.49
N LEU A 24 -12.64 1.31 -6.43
CA LEU A 24 -11.54 0.39 -6.18
C LEU A 24 -10.31 1.13 -5.65
N GLY A 25 -9.91 2.24 -6.26
CA GLY A 25 -8.77 3.00 -5.80
C GLY A 25 -8.97 3.62 -4.41
N LEU A 26 -10.21 3.94 -4.00
CA LEU A 26 -10.50 4.33 -2.62
C LEU A 26 -10.32 3.16 -1.66
N GLU A 27 -10.84 1.97 -2.00
CA GLU A 27 -10.70 0.77 -1.19
C GLU A 27 -9.22 0.39 -1.02
N ILE A 28 -8.43 0.41 -2.09
CA ILE A 28 -6.98 0.18 -2.06
C ILE A 28 -6.25 1.20 -1.18
N ARG A 29 -6.59 2.50 -1.28
CA ARG A 29 -5.98 3.56 -0.44
C ARG A 29 -6.28 3.36 1.04
N LEU A 30 -7.51 2.99 1.38
CA LEU A 30 -7.92 2.69 2.75
C LEU A 30 -7.13 1.48 3.30
N LEU A 31 -7.15 0.36 2.58
CA LEU A 31 -6.47 -0.87 2.99
C LEU A 31 -4.96 -0.66 3.13
N GLY A 32 -4.35 0.08 2.20
CA GLY A 32 -2.93 0.45 2.28
C GLY A 32 -2.61 1.32 3.50
N SER A 33 -3.51 2.23 3.87
CA SER A 33 -3.33 3.09 5.04
C SER A 33 -3.46 2.31 6.34
N LEU A 34 -4.45 1.41 6.45
CA LEU A 34 -4.61 0.51 7.60
C LEU A 34 -3.40 -0.42 7.76
N LEU A 35 -2.90 -0.99 6.66
CA LEU A 35 -1.68 -1.80 6.70
C LEU A 35 -0.48 -1.00 7.18
N GLY A 36 -0.34 0.26 6.73
CA GLY A 36 0.73 1.16 7.18
C GLY A 36 0.70 1.38 8.70
N GLN A 37 -0.49 1.51 9.28
CA GLN A 37 -0.65 1.63 10.74
C GLN A 37 -0.21 0.39 11.49
N VAL A 38 -0.68 -0.78 11.03
CA VAL A 38 -0.28 -2.06 11.63
C VAL A 38 1.24 -2.23 11.56
N ILE A 39 1.87 -1.85 10.45
CA ILE A 39 3.35 -1.88 10.34
C ILE A 39 3.99 -0.94 11.36
N ALA A 40 3.51 0.29 11.50
CA ALA A 40 4.04 1.25 12.46
C ALA A 40 3.88 0.78 13.92
N GLU A 41 2.74 0.17 14.25
CA GLU A 41 2.44 -0.35 15.59
C GLU A 41 3.27 -1.59 15.93
N GLN A 42 3.43 -2.52 14.98
CA GLN A 42 4.07 -3.81 15.24
C GLN A 42 5.59 -3.79 15.04
N ALA A 43 6.08 -2.94 14.13
CA ALA A 43 7.48 -2.97 13.71
C ALA A 43 8.15 -1.59 13.71
N GLY A 44 7.44 -0.56 14.17
CA GLY A 44 7.96 0.79 14.36
C GLY A 44 7.87 1.70 13.13
N ARG A 45 7.93 3.00 13.38
CA ARG A 45 7.82 4.06 12.36
C ARG A 45 8.96 3.99 11.33
N ASP A 46 10.18 3.72 11.78
CA ASP A 46 11.37 3.67 10.91
C ASP A 46 11.24 2.63 9.80
N LEU A 47 10.55 1.52 10.09
CA LEU A 47 10.35 0.44 9.15
C LEU A 47 9.19 0.73 8.19
N LEU A 48 8.12 1.36 8.67
CA LEU A 48 7.09 1.91 7.78
C LEU A 48 7.71 2.91 6.79
N ASP A 49 8.57 3.80 7.27
CA ASP A 49 9.24 4.79 6.43
C ASP A 49 10.13 4.11 5.38
N LEU A 50 10.82 3.02 5.73
CA LEU A 50 11.58 2.22 4.77
C LEU A 50 10.68 1.58 3.72
N VAL A 51 9.58 0.94 4.12
CA VAL A 51 8.59 0.35 3.19
C VAL A 51 8.04 1.43 2.24
N GLU A 52 7.69 2.60 2.77
CA GLU A 52 7.18 3.73 1.98
C GLU A 52 8.22 4.30 1.01
N ARG A 53 9.49 4.41 1.43
CA ARG A 53 10.59 4.81 0.55
C ARG A 53 10.74 3.83 -0.61
N VAL A 54 10.84 2.52 -0.32
CA VAL A 54 10.95 1.47 -1.34
C VAL A 54 9.76 1.54 -2.30
N ARG A 55 8.53 1.69 -1.80
CA ARG A 55 7.32 1.81 -2.61
C ARG A 55 7.39 3.00 -3.57
N ARG A 56 7.72 4.19 -3.05
CA ARG A 56 7.79 5.43 -3.85
C ARG A 56 8.89 5.37 -4.90
N THR A 57 10.05 4.85 -4.55
CA THR A 57 11.19 4.72 -5.48
C THR A 57 10.86 3.75 -6.62
N THR A 58 10.26 2.59 -6.32
CA THR A 58 9.83 1.64 -7.35
C THR A 58 8.76 2.21 -8.28
N ILE A 59 7.80 2.97 -7.74
CA ILE A 59 6.79 3.67 -8.57
C ILE A 59 7.44 4.70 -9.50
N ARG A 60 8.43 5.46 -9.00
CA ARG A 60 9.19 6.41 -9.82
C ARG A 60 9.93 5.70 -10.95
N LEU A 61 10.66 4.63 -10.63
CA LEU A 61 11.39 3.81 -11.61
C LEU A 61 10.47 3.20 -12.69
N ARG A 62 9.22 2.88 -12.34
CA ARG A 62 8.23 2.40 -13.32
C ARG A 62 7.74 3.49 -14.27
N ARG A 63 7.76 4.76 -13.86
CA ARG A 63 7.34 5.91 -14.69
C ARG A 63 8.46 6.42 -15.60
N GLY A 64 9.70 6.23 -15.20
CA GLY A 64 10.89 6.54 -15.98
C GLY A 64 12.08 5.84 -15.35
N ASP A 65 12.77 5.02 -16.13
CA ASP A 65 13.91 4.25 -15.63
C ASP A 65 15.11 5.19 -15.42
N ASP A 66 15.58 5.24 -14.18
CA ASP A 66 16.79 5.95 -13.78
C ASP A 66 17.76 4.91 -13.22
N PRO A 67 18.80 4.53 -13.98
CA PRO A 67 19.78 3.52 -13.57
C PRO A 67 20.48 3.86 -12.25
N SER A 68 20.71 5.14 -11.97
CA SER A 68 21.37 5.58 -10.73
C SER A 68 20.44 5.41 -9.53
N LEU A 69 19.17 5.78 -9.68
CA LEU A 69 18.15 5.57 -8.66
C LEU A 69 17.91 4.08 -8.40
N ARG A 70 17.92 3.26 -9.46
CA ARG A 70 17.82 1.80 -9.37
C ARG A 70 19.00 1.20 -8.62
N ALA A 71 20.23 1.58 -8.98
CA ALA A 71 21.43 1.11 -8.30
C ALA A 71 21.43 1.51 -6.82
N GLY A 72 21.01 2.73 -6.50
CA GLY A 72 20.86 3.20 -5.12
C GLY A 72 19.85 2.38 -4.31
N LEU A 73 18.67 2.11 -4.88
CA LEU A 73 17.65 1.27 -4.22
C LEU A 73 18.15 -0.16 -3.99
N VAL A 74 18.81 -0.77 -4.99
CA VAL A 74 19.37 -2.11 -4.87
C VAL A 74 20.45 -2.15 -3.78
N GLY A 75 21.31 -1.12 -3.72
CA GLY A 75 22.32 -0.99 -2.67
C GLY A 75 21.72 -0.85 -1.26
N GLU A 76 20.68 -0.02 -1.09
CA GLU A 76 19.97 0.13 0.18
C GLU A 76 19.38 -1.22 0.64
N LEU A 77 18.69 -1.93 -0.27
CA LEU A 77 18.07 -3.22 0.03
C LEU A 77 19.09 -4.31 0.34
N ALA A 78 20.24 -4.33 -0.36
CA ALA A 78 21.31 -5.30 -0.13
C ALA A 78 22.04 -5.10 1.21
N ALA A 79 21.98 -3.88 1.77
CA ALA A 79 22.60 -3.54 3.05
C ALA A 79 21.68 -3.77 4.26
N LEU A 80 20.43 -4.20 4.04
CA LEU A 80 19.49 -4.47 5.13
C LEU A 80 19.88 -5.74 5.88
N ASP A 81 19.67 -5.73 7.20
CA ASP A 81 19.69 -6.96 7.98
C ASP A 81 18.51 -7.87 7.59
N PRO A 82 18.65 -9.19 7.80
CA PRO A 82 17.63 -10.17 7.42
C PRO A 82 16.24 -9.90 8.03
N ASP A 83 16.18 -9.43 9.28
CA ASP A 83 14.92 -9.21 9.99
C ASP A 83 14.13 -8.05 9.36
N ARG A 84 14.82 -6.95 9.02
CA ARG A 84 14.21 -5.83 8.29
C ARG A 84 13.80 -6.22 6.89
N ALA A 85 14.62 -7.00 6.18
CA ALA A 85 14.28 -7.50 4.85
C ALA A 85 13.01 -8.37 4.88
N GLU A 86 12.88 -9.24 5.88
CA GLU A 86 11.70 -10.10 6.06
C GLU A 86 10.43 -9.25 6.25
N VAL A 87 10.48 -8.21 7.08
CA VAL A 87 9.30 -7.36 7.30
C VAL A 87 8.91 -6.62 6.03
N ILE A 88 9.87 -6.13 5.23
CA ILE A 88 9.57 -5.48 3.94
C ILE A 88 8.86 -6.46 3.01
N VAL A 89 9.41 -7.67 2.85
CA VAL A 89 8.81 -8.71 1.99
C VAL A 89 7.40 -9.04 2.47
N ARG A 90 7.19 -9.19 3.78
CA ARG A 90 5.87 -9.44 4.38
C ARG A 90 4.90 -8.28 4.15
N ALA A 91 5.35 -7.03 4.33
CA ALA A 91 4.54 -5.84 4.12
C ALA A 91 4.06 -5.74 2.67
N PHE A 92 4.95 -5.89 1.69
CA PHE A 92 4.57 -5.89 0.28
C PHE A 92 3.68 -7.09 -0.07
N SER A 93 3.97 -8.28 0.45
CA SER A 93 3.13 -9.47 0.24
C SER A 93 1.70 -9.24 0.75
N LEU A 94 1.54 -8.67 1.94
CA LEU A 94 0.24 -8.31 2.50
C LEU A 94 -0.45 -7.23 1.66
N TYR A 95 0.27 -6.19 1.25
CA TYR A 95 -0.26 -5.15 0.37
C TYR A 95 -0.82 -5.74 -0.93
N PHE A 96 -0.07 -6.59 -1.62
CA PHE A 96 -0.54 -7.22 -2.87
C PHE A 96 -1.74 -8.12 -2.64
N ARG A 97 -1.80 -8.87 -1.52
CA ARG A 97 -2.98 -9.67 -1.17
C ARG A 97 -4.21 -8.79 -0.96
N LEU A 98 -4.07 -7.65 -0.31
CA LEU A 98 -5.17 -6.69 -0.10
C LEU A 98 -5.66 -6.08 -1.41
N VAL A 99 -4.73 -5.71 -2.31
CA VAL A 99 -5.07 -5.21 -3.64
C VAL A 99 -5.84 -6.27 -4.44
N ASN A 100 -5.32 -7.50 -4.50
CA ASN A 100 -5.95 -8.60 -5.21
C ASN A 100 -7.37 -8.87 -4.68
N LEU A 101 -7.56 -8.86 -3.36
CA LEU A 101 -8.88 -9.05 -2.75
C LEU A 101 -9.84 -7.90 -3.10
N ALA A 102 -9.37 -6.66 -3.08
CA ALA A 102 -10.19 -5.50 -3.45
C ALA A 102 -10.61 -5.56 -4.93
N GLU A 103 -9.69 -5.95 -5.82
CA GLU A 103 -9.96 -6.15 -7.24
C GLU A 103 -10.97 -7.26 -7.47
N GLU A 104 -10.80 -8.42 -6.84
CA GLU A 104 -11.74 -9.55 -6.93
C GLU A 104 -13.15 -9.16 -6.47
N ARG A 105 -13.26 -8.41 -5.36
CA ARG A 105 -14.55 -7.90 -4.89
C ARG A 105 -15.19 -6.92 -5.87
N GLU A 106 -14.42 -6.04 -6.49
CA GLU A 106 -14.94 -5.12 -7.50
C GLU A 106 -15.41 -5.85 -8.75
N LEU A 107 -14.67 -6.86 -9.22
CA LEU A 107 -15.07 -7.72 -10.34
C LEU A 107 -16.42 -8.42 -10.06
N VAL A 108 -16.63 -8.93 -8.85
CA VAL A 108 -17.92 -9.51 -8.45
C VAL A 108 -19.04 -8.46 -8.44
N ARG A 109 -18.78 -7.23 -7.95
CA ARG A 109 -19.75 -6.11 -7.99
C ARG A 109 -20.11 -5.70 -9.41
N GLU A 110 -19.14 -5.70 -10.33
CA GLU A 110 -19.37 -5.44 -11.76
C GLU A 110 -20.21 -6.53 -12.41
N CYS A 111 -19.89 -7.81 -12.17
CA CYS A 111 -20.65 -8.94 -12.70
C CYS A 111 -22.12 -8.88 -12.25
N HIS A 112 -22.39 -8.59 -10.97
CA HIS A 112 -23.75 -8.43 -10.47
C HIS A 112 -24.48 -7.21 -11.05
N ARG A 113 -23.78 -6.13 -11.41
CA ARG A 113 -24.38 -4.95 -12.06
C ARG A 113 -24.77 -5.24 -13.51
N SER A 114 -23.95 -5.99 -14.23
CA SER A 114 -24.19 -6.35 -15.64
C SER A 114 -25.26 -7.43 -15.82
N ALA A 115 -25.60 -8.18 -14.77
CA ALA A 115 -26.65 -9.20 -14.78
C ALA A 115 -28.05 -8.66 -14.40
N ARG A 116 -28.19 -7.34 -14.20
CA ARG A 116 -29.45 -6.62 -13.95
C ARG A 116 -29.81 -5.76 -15.14
#